data_AF-A0A0B3S308-F1
#
_entry.id   AF-A0A0B3S308-F1
#
_cell.length_a   1.000
_cell.length_b   1.000
_cell.length_c   1.000
_cell.angle_alpha   90.00
_cell.angle_beta   90.00
_cell.angle_gamma   90.00
#
_symmetry.space_group_name_H-M   'P 1'
#
loop_
_entity.id
_entity.type
_entity.pdbx_description
1 polymer ?
#
loop_
_entity_poly.entity_id
_entity_poly.type
_entity_poly.pdbx_seq_one_letter_code
_entity_poly.pdbx_strand_id
1 'polypeptide(L)'
;MGRRDELIAKYAEDLKNKCGMEPDMDLLTKVTIGCGPAIYDADASTVASSQESELETVKDNFLVKKLGLADGPELMDAIGKVIETYGQSERNKYRAVVYYMLTKHFGKESVYG
;
A
#
# COMPACT_ATOMS: atom_id res chain seq x y z
N MET A 1 22.55 -1.90 -7.13
CA MET A 1 21.16 -2.19 -6.72
C MET A 1 20.30 -2.23 -7.96
N GLY A 2 19.32 -3.13 -8.02
CA GLY A 2 18.37 -3.15 -9.12
C GLY A 2 17.28 -2.10 -8.91
N ARG A 3 16.53 -1.76 -9.97
CA ARG A 3 15.41 -0.79 -9.90
C ARG A 3 14.38 -1.12 -8.80
N ARG A 4 14.19 -2.40 -8.49
CA ARG A 4 13.31 -2.81 -7.39
C ARG A 4 13.84 -2.38 -6.02
N ASP A 5 15.14 -2.56 -5.78
CA ASP A 5 15.77 -2.23 -4.50
C ASP A 5 15.70 -0.72 -4.24
N GLU A 6 15.88 0.09 -5.29
CA GLU A 6 15.74 1.55 -5.24
C GLU A 6 14.31 1.96 -4.86
N LEU A 7 13.30 1.30 -5.44
CA LEU A 7 11.90 1.53 -5.09
C LEU A 7 11.61 1.12 -3.65
N ILE A 8 12.11 -0.04 -3.20
CA ILE A 8 11.93 -0.49 -1.81
C ILE A 8 12.56 0.49 -0.83
N ALA A 9 13.76 1.00 -1.11
CA ALA A 9 14.40 2.02 -0.29
C ALA A 9 13.54 3.29 -0.19
N LYS A 10 13.01 3.76 -1.32
CA LYS A 10 12.09 4.91 -1.37
C LYS A 10 10.81 4.66 -0.55
N TYR A 11 10.23 3.48 -0.67
CA TYR A 11 9.01 3.12 0.07
C TYR A 11 9.27 3.05 1.58
N ALA A 12 10.43 2.56 1.99
CA ALA A 12 10.86 2.55 3.39
C ALA A 12 11.04 3.97 3.94
N GLU A 13 11.63 4.87 3.16
CA GLU A 13 11.75 6.29 3.51
C GLU A 13 10.38 6.96 3.67
N ASP A 14 9.43 6.68 2.77
CA ASP A 14 8.06 7.21 2.87
C ASP A 14 7.33 6.68 4.11
N LEU A 15 7.45 5.38 4.42
CA LEU A 15 6.88 4.81 5.65
C LEU A 15 7.44 5.49 6.90
N LYS A 16 8.76 5.71 6.94
CA LYS A 16 9.43 6.31 8.09
C LYS A 16 9.13 7.80 8.24
N ASN A 17 9.35 8.56 7.17
CA ASN A 17 9.38 10.02 7.23
C ASN A 17 8.00 10.66 7.03
N LYS A 18 7.09 9.99 6.31
CA LYS A 18 5.75 10.52 6.01
C LYS A 18 4.67 9.82 6.82
N CYS A 19 4.79 8.51 7.03
CA CYS A 19 3.77 7.71 7.72
C CYS A 19 4.08 7.48 9.20
N GLY A 20 5.26 7.86 9.69
CA GLY A 20 5.66 7.68 11.08
C GLY A 20 5.80 6.22 11.53
N MET A 21 6.09 5.32 10.58
CA MET A 21 6.20 3.87 10.83
C MET A 21 7.65 3.41 10.69
N GLU A 22 8.11 2.54 11.61
CA GLU A 22 9.37 1.81 11.37
C GLU A 22 9.09 0.66 10.38
N PRO A 23 9.73 0.64 9.20
CA PRO A 23 9.40 -0.32 8.15
C PRO A 23 9.96 -1.71 8.46
N ASP A 24 9.09 -2.71 8.42
CA ASP A 24 9.45 -4.12 8.34
C ASP A 24 9.88 -4.42 6.90
N MET A 25 11.21 -4.48 6.68
CA MET A 25 11.79 -4.59 5.35
C MET A 25 11.46 -5.90 4.64
N ASP A 26 11.23 -6.99 5.39
CA ASP A 26 10.84 -8.27 4.81
C ASP A 26 9.41 -8.18 4.26
N LEU A 27 8.47 -7.69 5.08
CA LEU A 27 7.09 -7.48 4.63
C LEU A 27 7.04 -6.48 3.46
N LEU A 28 7.75 -5.36 3.55
CA LEU A 28 7.77 -4.35 2.49
C LEU A 28 8.28 -4.93 1.17
N THR A 29 9.32 -5.77 1.22
CA THR A 29 9.85 -6.46 0.04
C THR A 29 8.80 -7.40 -0.55
N LYS A 30 8.16 -8.23 0.28
CA LYS A 30 7.11 -9.17 -0.16
C LYS A 30 5.90 -8.46 -0.75
N VAL A 31 5.43 -7.38 -0.12
CA VAL A 31 4.34 -6.53 -0.62
C VAL A 31 4.72 -5.91 -1.96
N THR A 32 5.92 -5.36 -2.08
CA THR A 32 6.43 -4.75 -3.32
C THR A 32 6.52 -5.77 -4.46
N ILE A 33 6.97 -6.99 -4.18
CA ILE A 33 6.96 -8.09 -5.15
C ILE A 33 5.52 -8.45 -5.53
N GLY A 34 4.61 -8.49 -4.56
CA GLY A 34 3.18 -8.75 -4.78
C GLY A 34 2.47 -7.72 -5.66
N CYS A 35 2.93 -6.47 -5.68
CA CYS A 35 2.47 -5.45 -6.63
C CYS A 35 2.89 -5.73 -8.08
N GLY A 36 3.87 -6.62 -8.30
CA GLY A 36 4.28 -7.05 -9.64
C GLY A 36 4.85 -5.90 -10.49
N PRO A 37 4.65 -5.92 -11.82
CA PRO A 37 5.23 -4.93 -12.71
C PRO A 37 4.64 -3.52 -12.56
N ALA A 38 3.49 -3.37 -11.87
CA ALA A 38 2.84 -2.09 -11.66
C ALA A 38 3.73 -1.07 -10.93
N ILE A 39 4.69 -1.53 -10.12
CA ILE A 39 5.64 -0.65 -9.41
C ILE A 39 6.58 0.13 -10.34
N TYR A 40 6.71 -0.29 -11.60
CA TYR A 40 7.58 0.34 -12.59
C TYR A 40 6.86 1.32 -13.50
N ASP A 41 5.53 1.34 -13.46
CA ASP A 41 4.68 2.25 -14.22
C ASP A 41 4.31 3.45 -13.33
N ALA A 42 4.45 4.67 -13.85
CA ALA A 42 4.29 5.87 -13.04
C ALA A 42 2.86 6.01 -12.50
N ASP A 43 1.86 5.67 -13.30
CA ASP A 43 0.46 5.81 -12.94
C ASP A 43 0.02 4.62 -12.08
N ALA A 44 0.32 3.40 -12.49
CA ALA A 44 -0.10 2.19 -11.77
C ALA A 44 0.62 2.01 -10.42
N SER A 45 1.81 2.59 -10.26
CA SER A 45 2.57 2.52 -9.00
C SER A 45 2.01 3.42 -7.89
N THR A 46 1.04 4.29 -8.18
CA THR A 46 0.42 5.20 -7.20
C THR A 46 -1.07 4.94 -7.02
N VAL A 47 -1.64 5.44 -5.92
CA VAL A 47 -3.07 5.38 -5.60
C VAL A 47 -3.64 6.80 -5.61
N ALA A 48 -4.57 7.06 -6.52
CA ALA A 48 -5.26 8.33 -6.65
C ALA A 48 -6.33 8.48 -5.56
N SER A 49 -5.97 9.06 -4.41
CA SER A 49 -6.86 9.15 -3.25
C SER A 49 -8.15 9.96 -3.45
N SER A 50 -8.20 10.82 -4.46
CA SER A 50 -9.38 11.61 -4.81
C SER A 50 -10.32 10.93 -5.80
N GLN A 51 -9.95 9.75 -6.30
CA GLN A 51 -10.74 8.99 -7.26
C GLN A 51 -11.39 7.80 -6.56
N GLU A 52 -12.70 7.89 -6.33
CA GLU A 52 -13.45 6.86 -5.59
C GLU A 52 -13.31 5.46 -6.20
N SER A 53 -13.38 5.34 -7.54
CA SER A 53 -13.22 4.06 -8.24
C SER A 53 -11.84 3.41 -8.04
N GLU A 54 -10.80 4.22 -7.80
CA GLU A 54 -9.46 3.71 -7.48
C GLU A 54 -9.46 3.12 -6.06
N LEU A 55 -10.13 3.77 -5.10
CA LEU A 55 -10.26 3.26 -3.73
C LEU A 55 -11.09 1.96 -3.68
N GLU A 56 -12.18 1.90 -4.43
CA GLU A 56 -12.97 0.67 -4.61
C GLU A 56 -12.13 -0.46 -5.21
N THR A 57 -11.28 -0.15 -6.20
CA THR A 57 -10.36 -1.13 -6.78
C THR A 57 -9.36 -1.67 -5.75
N VAL A 58 -8.84 -0.82 -4.85
CA VAL A 58 -8.01 -1.26 -3.73
C VAL A 58 -8.83 -2.15 -2.78
N LYS A 59 -10.06 -1.76 -2.43
CA LYS A 59 -10.95 -2.55 -1.57
C LYS A 59 -11.18 -3.94 -2.15
N ASP A 60 -11.66 -4.02 -3.38
CA ASP A 60 -12.12 -5.28 -3.97
C ASP A 60 -10.96 -6.21 -4.33
N ASN A 61 -9.93 -5.67 -4.99
CA ASN A 61 -8.84 -6.51 -5.49
C ASN A 61 -7.77 -6.80 -4.44
N PHE A 62 -7.51 -5.86 -3.54
CA PHE A 62 -6.49 -6.04 -2.53
C PHE A 62 -7.07 -6.53 -1.21
N LEU A 63 -7.96 -5.77 -0.57
CA LEU A 63 -8.46 -6.13 0.76
C LEU A 63 -9.31 -7.40 0.73
N VAL A 64 -10.30 -7.47 -0.16
CA VAL A 64 -11.19 -8.63 -0.26
C VAL A 64 -10.48 -9.80 -0.93
N LYS A 65 -10.05 -9.64 -2.19
CA LYS A 65 -9.53 -10.77 -2.98
C LYS A 65 -8.14 -11.25 -2.56
N LYS A 66 -7.20 -10.35 -2.25
CA LYS A 66 -5.81 -10.74 -1.93
C LYS A 66 -5.62 -11.03 -0.44
N LEU A 67 -6.14 -10.19 0.45
CA LEU A 67 -6.00 -10.38 1.91
C LEU A 67 -7.11 -11.26 2.53
N GLY A 68 -8.16 -11.57 1.76
CA GLY A 68 -9.24 -12.45 2.20
C GLY A 68 -10.10 -11.83 3.30
N LEU A 69 -10.29 -10.50 3.28
CA LEU A 69 -11.18 -9.81 4.20
C LEU A 69 -12.63 -9.90 3.71
N ALA A 70 -13.58 -9.95 4.63
CA ALA A 70 -14.99 -9.83 4.28
C ALA A 70 -15.28 -8.40 3.80
N ASP A 71 -16.16 -8.26 2.80
CA ASP A 71 -16.55 -6.92 2.34
C ASP A 71 -17.44 -6.23 3.37
N GLY A 72 -17.11 -4.99 3.69
CA GLY A 72 -17.73 -4.21 4.76
C GLY A 72 -17.23 -2.76 4.78
N PRO A 73 -17.96 -1.85 5.43
CA PRO A 73 -17.62 -0.42 5.50
C PRO A 73 -16.25 -0.15 6.13
N GLU A 74 -15.79 -1.03 7.03
CA GLU A 74 -14.49 -0.92 7.71
C GLU A 74 -13.30 -0.93 6.74
N LEU A 75 -13.46 -1.51 5.54
CA LEU A 75 -12.41 -1.56 4.54
C LEU A 75 -12.16 -0.16 3.94
N MET A 76 -13.22 0.59 3.65
CA MET A 76 -13.11 1.96 3.15
C MET A 76 -12.61 2.90 4.24
N ASP A 77 -13.07 2.71 5.49
CA ASP A 77 -12.56 3.47 6.64
C ASP A 77 -11.04 3.26 6.82
N ALA A 78 -10.56 2.03 6.68
CA ALA A 78 -9.13 1.72 6.75
C ALA A 78 -8.34 2.35 5.60
N ILE A 79 -8.86 2.32 4.38
CA ILE A 79 -8.25 3.01 3.23
C ILE A 79 -8.14 4.51 3.49
N GLY A 80 -9.22 5.14 3.99
CA GLY A 80 -9.24 6.55 4.37
C GLY A 80 -8.17 6.88 5.43
N LYS A 81 -8.07 6.08 6.49
CA LYS A 81 -7.05 6.25 7.55
C LYS A 81 -5.62 6.13 7.01
N VAL A 82 -5.38 5.16 6.12
CA VAL A 82 -4.06 4.96 5.50
C VAL A 82 -3.70 6.13 4.58
N ILE A 83 -4.66 6.66 3.82
CA ILE A 83 -4.46 7.86 2.98
C ILE A 83 -4.17 9.09 3.84
N GLU A 84 -4.88 9.27 4.95
CA GLU A 84 -4.64 10.35 5.90
C GLU A 84 -3.25 10.23 6.53
N THR A 85 -2.87 9.02 6.96
CA THR A 85 -1.55 8.72 7.54
C THR A 85 -0.43 9.02 6.56
N TYR A 86 -0.60 8.70 5.27
CA TYR A 86 0.38 9.03 4.24
C TYR A 86 0.43 10.54 3.95
N GLY A 87 -0.66 11.26 4.23
CA GLY A 87 -0.81 12.69 4.00
C GLY A 87 -1.61 12.99 2.74
N GLN A 88 -2.73 13.70 2.91
CA GLN A 88 -3.64 14.03 1.80
C GLN A 88 -2.95 14.78 0.67
N SER A 89 -2.00 15.67 1.00
CA SER A 89 -1.25 16.49 0.03
C SER A 89 -0.13 15.75 -0.71
N GLU A 90 0.22 14.52 -0.31
CA GLU A 90 1.20 13.72 -1.04
C GLU A 90 0.61 13.30 -2.39
N ARG A 91 1.28 13.67 -3.48
CA ARG A 91 0.82 13.34 -4.84
C ARG A 91 1.19 11.91 -5.22
N ASN A 92 2.29 11.41 -4.68
CA ASN A 92 2.83 10.10 -5.00
C ASN A 92 2.59 9.12 -3.84
N LYS A 93 1.32 8.79 -3.58
CA LYS A 93 0.97 7.74 -2.62
C LYS A 93 1.25 6.39 -3.25
N TYR A 94 2.44 5.83 -3.03
CA TYR A 94 2.83 4.58 -3.69
C TYR A 94 1.95 3.41 -3.25
N ARG A 95 1.47 2.64 -4.23
CA ARG A 95 0.59 1.48 -4.02
C ARG A 95 1.20 0.46 -3.08
N ALA A 96 2.51 0.20 -3.20
CA ALA A 96 3.22 -0.71 -2.29
C ALA A 96 3.19 -0.23 -0.83
N VAL A 97 3.33 1.08 -0.60
CA VAL A 97 3.27 1.69 0.74
C VAL A 97 1.84 1.64 1.30
N VAL A 98 0.84 1.97 0.49
CA VAL A 98 -0.58 1.86 0.87
C VAL A 98 -0.94 0.41 1.23
N TYR A 99 -0.53 -0.56 0.40
CA TYR A 99 -0.81 -1.98 0.62
C TYR A 99 -0.07 -2.52 1.84
N TYR A 100 1.15 -2.06 2.10
CA TYR A 100 1.89 -2.40 3.32
C TYR A 100 1.13 -1.91 4.55
N MET A 101 0.70 -0.64 4.57
CA MET A 101 -0.02 -0.05 5.71
C MET A 101 -1.35 -0.76 5.96
N LEU A 102 -2.10 -1.08 4.91
CA LEU A 102 -3.35 -1.85 5.01
C LEU A 102 -3.10 -3.28 5.52
N THR A 103 -2.03 -3.93 5.06
CA THR A 103 -1.65 -5.27 5.52
C THR A 103 -1.35 -5.25 7.02
N LYS A 104 -0.56 -4.28 7.50
CA LYS A 104 -0.28 -4.07 8.93
C LYS A 104 -1.55 -3.72 9.71
N HIS A 105 -2.41 -2.85 9.19
CA HIS A 105 -3.65 -2.43 9.83
C HIS A 105 -4.57 -3.61 10.18
N PHE A 106 -4.70 -4.57 9.25
CA PHE A 106 -5.56 -5.74 9.41
C PHE A 106 -4.84 -6.98 9.97
N GLY A 107 -3.55 -6.90 10.32
CA GLY A 107 -2.79 -8.04 10.82
C GLY A 107 -2.68 -9.18 9.80
N LYS A 108 -2.53 -8.86 8.52
CA LYS A 108 -2.56 -9.82 7.39
C LYS A 108 -1.16 -10.13 6.85
N GLU A 109 -0.11 -9.92 7.62
CA GLU A 109 1.28 -10.18 7.22
C GLU A 109 1.49 -11.64 6.81
N SER A 110 0.82 -12.58 7.48
CA SER A 110 0.95 -14.02 7.21
C SER A 110 0.49 -14.43 5.80
N VAL A 111 -0.29 -13.59 5.09
CA VAL A 111 -0.67 -13.82 3.69
C VAL A 111 0.55 -13.77 2.76
N TYR A 112 1.62 -13.10 3.19
CA TYR A 112 2.86 -12.94 2.43
C TYR A 112 3.92 -14.00 2.74
N GLY A 113 3.60 -14.97 3.61
CA GLY A 113 4.49 -16.08 3.97
C GLY A 113 5.44 -15.76 5.10
#